data_AF-A0A843HF45-F1
#
_entry.id   AF-A0A843HF45-F1
#
_cell.length_a   1.000
_cell.length_b   1.000
_cell.length_c   1.000
_cell.angle_alpha   90.00
_cell.angle_beta   90.00
_cell.angle_gamma   90.00
#
_symmetry.space_group_name_H-M   'P 1'
#
loop_
_entity.id
_entity.type
_entity.pdbx_description
1 polymer ?
#
loop_
_entity_poly.entity_id
_entity_poly.type
_entity_poly.pdbx_seq_one_letter_code
_entity_poly.pdbx_strand_id
1 'polypeptide(L)'
;MMKDPETIQEAYNLNDIYVIKNDGIKEKFSYEKLIRSCIMINIPLGLSEKIAYKVSKEAHDNITTKEIKTIIYEILKKENVNLADKYYNTNTLRVRTGRDTIEPFDKTKIANTLIQETQTTPKLANKIANEVYKELKKLELDYLTAPIIREMVNTKLTENGLESLRRKYTRLGMPVYNITNLIESGNKDNANMMHNPET
;
A
#
# COMPACT_ATOMS: atom_id res chain seq x y z
N MET A 1 24.78 -28.45 -1.33
CA MET A 1 25.15 -27.07 -1.70
C MET A 1 24.05 -26.51 -2.60
N MET A 2 23.43 -25.39 -2.23
CA MET A 2 22.60 -24.66 -3.19
C MET A 2 23.51 -24.11 -4.28
N LYS A 3 23.05 -24.23 -5.53
CA LYS A 3 23.79 -23.89 -6.76
C LYS A 3 24.01 -22.38 -6.82
N ASP A 4 25.08 -21.93 -7.46
CA ASP A 4 25.35 -20.51 -7.64
C ASP A 4 24.23 -19.81 -8.46
N PRO A 5 24.06 -18.49 -8.31
CA PRO A 5 23.01 -17.74 -9.01
C PRO A 5 23.00 -17.89 -10.53
N GLU A 6 24.16 -17.97 -11.18
CA GLU A 6 24.26 -18.15 -12.64
C GLU A 6 23.74 -19.53 -13.04
N THR A 7 24.14 -20.57 -12.31
CA THR A 7 23.64 -21.94 -12.53
C THR A 7 22.11 -22.02 -12.32
N ILE A 8 21.53 -21.30 -11.36
CA ILE A 8 20.07 -21.29 -11.17
C ILE A 8 19.38 -20.58 -12.34
N GLN A 9 19.92 -19.44 -12.75
CA GLN A 9 19.38 -18.61 -13.81
C GLN A 9 19.34 -19.38 -15.15
N GLU A 10 20.37 -20.18 -15.43
CA GLU A 10 20.44 -21.08 -16.58
C GLU A 10 19.52 -22.30 -16.42
N ALA A 11 19.53 -22.97 -15.27
CA ALA A 11 18.77 -24.21 -15.06
C ALA A 11 17.24 -24.04 -15.20
N TYR A 12 16.71 -22.83 -14.97
CA TYR A 12 15.29 -22.52 -15.08
C TYR A 12 14.97 -21.54 -16.22
N ASN A 13 15.93 -21.26 -17.12
CA ASN A 13 15.76 -20.30 -18.22
C ASN A 13 15.21 -18.92 -17.77
N LEU A 14 15.60 -18.46 -16.58
CA LEU A 14 15.08 -17.23 -15.99
C LEU A 14 15.53 -15.98 -16.75
N ASN A 15 16.58 -16.09 -17.58
CA ASN A 15 17.11 -15.01 -18.43
C ASN A 15 16.12 -14.49 -19.48
N ASP A 16 15.11 -15.31 -19.79
CA ASP A 16 14.04 -15.01 -20.75
C ASP A 16 12.71 -14.68 -20.04
N ILE A 17 12.67 -14.72 -18.71
CA ILE A 17 11.50 -14.37 -17.92
C ILE A 17 11.52 -12.87 -17.61
N TYR A 18 10.43 -12.19 -17.93
CA TYR A 18 10.23 -10.79 -17.57
C TYR A 18 9.31 -10.63 -16.36
N VAL A 19 9.67 -9.70 -15.48
CA VAL A 19 8.86 -9.25 -14.35
C VAL A 19 8.16 -7.94 -14.72
N ILE A 20 6.84 -7.89 -14.52
CA ILE A 20 6.04 -6.65 -14.66
C ILE A 20 5.98 -5.93 -13.30
N LYS A 21 6.55 -4.73 -13.26
CA LYS A 21 6.49 -3.83 -12.09
C LYS A 21 5.12 -3.17 -11.94
N ASN A 22 4.89 -2.54 -10.79
CA ASN A 22 3.63 -1.86 -10.48
C ASN A 22 3.31 -0.69 -11.42
N ASP A 23 4.34 -0.05 -11.98
CA ASP A 23 4.26 1.03 -12.96
C ASP A 23 4.11 0.51 -14.41
N GLY A 24 4.12 -0.81 -14.61
CA GLY A 24 4.05 -1.46 -15.92
C GLY A 24 5.41 -1.65 -16.60
N ILE A 25 6.52 -1.21 -15.99
CA ILE A 25 7.85 -1.44 -16.53
C ILE A 25 8.16 -2.94 -16.52
N LYS A 26 8.69 -3.44 -17.64
CA LYS A 26 9.21 -4.80 -17.75
C LYS A 26 10.71 -4.81 -17.44
N GLU A 27 11.14 -5.68 -16.54
CA GLU A 27 12.55 -5.96 -16.27
C GLU A 27 12.82 -7.46 -16.31
N LYS A 28 14.06 -7.88 -16.55
CA LYS A 28 14.40 -9.31 -16.48
C LYS A 28 14.31 -9.81 -15.04
N PHE A 29 13.85 -11.05 -14.87
CA PHE A 29 13.86 -11.71 -13.59
C PHE A 29 15.30 -11.87 -13.09
N SER A 30 15.52 -11.52 -11.82
CA SER A 30 16.84 -11.61 -11.18
C SER A 30 16.74 -12.38 -9.87
N TYR A 31 17.38 -13.56 -9.85
CA TYR A 31 17.51 -14.39 -8.67
C TYR A 31 18.17 -13.64 -7.50
N GLU A 32 19.29 -12.95 -7.78
CA GLU A 32 20.02 -12.19 -6.76
C GLU A 32 19.19 -11.07 -6.16
N LYS A 33 18.40 -10.36 -6.98
CA LYS A 33 17.56 -9.25 -6.51
C LYS A 33 16.52 -9.73 -5.50
N LEU A 34 15.97 -10.94 -5.69
CA LEU A 34 15.06 -11.55 -4.72
C LEU A 34 15.75 -11.86 -3.40
N ILE A 35 16.94 -12.48 -3.45
CA ILE A 35 17.72 -12.78 -2.25
C ILE A 35 18.04 -11.48 -1.48
N ARG A 36 18.54 -10.45 -2.18
CA ARG A 36 18.84 -9.15 -1.57
C ARG A 36 17.61 -8.53 -0.91
N SER A 37 16.44 -8.60 -1.57
CA SER A 37 15.18 -8.11 -1.00
C SER A 37 14.78 -8.83 0.29
N CYS A 38 15.02 -10.14 0.40
CA CYS A 38 14.75 -10.89 1.62
C CYS A 38 15.74 -10.51 2.74
N ILE A 39 17.03 -10.38 2.41
CA ILE A 39 18.08 -10.01 3.36
C ILE A 39 17.86 -8.60 3.94
N MET A 40 17.39 -7.64 3.14
CA MET A 40 17.05 -6.29 3.63
C MET A 40 16.00 -6.29 4.75
N ILE A 41 15.16 -7.33 4.80
CA ILE A 41 14.12 -7.51 5.84
C ILE A 41 14.66 -8.35 7.02
N ASN A 42 15.95 -8.66 7.01
CA ASN A 42 16.66 -9.54 7.95
C ASN A 42 16.16 -11.00 7.90
N ILE A 43 15.76 -11.48 6.72
CA ILE A 43 15.53 -12.91 6.52
C ILE A 43 16.90 -13.59 6.39
N PRO A 44 17.19 -14.69 7.11
CA PRO A 44 18.46 -15.39 7.02
C PRO A 44 18.81 -15.80 5.59
N LEU A 45 20.10 -15.79 5.24
CA LEU A 45 20.58 -16.08 3.87
C LEU A 45 20.07 -17.41 3.34
N GLY A 46 20.23 -18.51 4.09
CA GLY A 46 19.78 -19.83 3.62
C GLY A 46 18.26 -19.92 3.40
N LEU A 47 17.47 -19.20 4.19
CA LEU A 47 16.02 -19.11 3.95
C LEU A 47 15.71 -18.23 2.73
N SER A 48 16.45 -17.14 2.53
CA SER A 48 16.35 -16.27 1.36
C SER A 48 16.66 -17.01 0.07
N GLU A 49 17.70 -17.85 0.05
CA GLU A 49 18.03 -18.73 -1.07
C GLU A 49 16.91 -19.74 -1.34
N LYS A 50 16.37 -20.39 -0.30
CA LYS A 50 15.25 -21.34 -0.41
C LYS A 50 14.01 -20.68 -1.02
N ILE A 51 13.72 -19.45 -0.62
CA ILE A 51 12.63 -18.64 -1.16
C ILE A 51 12.88 -18.34 -2.63
N ALA A 52 14.04 -17.77 -2.97
CA ALA A 52 14.37 -17.41 -4.35
C ALA A 52 14.33 -18.63 -5.28
N TYR A 53 14.82 -19.78 -4.83
CA TYR A 53 14.75 -21.04 -5.58
C TYR A 53 13.30 -21.46 -5.88
N LYS A 54 12.41 -21.41 -4.88
CA LYS A 54 10.99 -21.75 -5.07
C LYS A 54 10.30 -20.76 -6.02
N VAL A 55 10.52 -19.45 -5.83
CA VAL A 55 9.98 -18.42 -6.71
C VAL A 55 10.45 -18.63 -8.14
N SER A 56 11.71 -19.01 -8.35
CA SER A 56 12.27 -19.28 -9.68
C SER A 56 11.60 -20.46 -10.36
N LYS A 57 11.24 -21.50 -9.62
CA LYS A 57 10.53 -22.67 -10.14
C LYS A 57 9.08 -22.35 -10.53
N GLU A 58 8.45 -21.42 -9.82
CA GLU A 58 7.07 -20.97 -10.07
C GLU A 58 7.00 -19.79 -11.04
N ALA A 59 8.13 -19.20 -11.40
CA ALA A 59 8.20 -18.06 -12.29
C ALA A 59 7.79 -18.44 -13.72
N HIS A 60 7.03 -17.56 -14.35
CA HIS A 60 6.64 -17.63 -15.74
C HIS A 60 6.85 -16.27 -16.39
N ASP A 61 6.89 -16.21 -17.72
CA ASP A 61 7.03 -14.94 -18.41
C ASP A 61 5.92 -13.96 -18.02
N ASN A 62 6.27 -12.69 -17.92
CA ASN A 62 5.42 -11.58 -17.46
C ASN A 62 4.88 -11.72 -16.02
N ILE A 63 5.51 -12.50 -15.15
CA ILE A 63 5.15 -12.57 -13.73
C ILE A 63 5.16 -11.18 -13.08
N THR A 64 4.15 -10.85 -12.28
CA THR A 64 4.08 -9.53 -11.65
C THR A 64 4.84 -9.49 -10.32
N THR A 65 5.33 -8.29 -9.95
CA THR A 65 5.89 -8.06 -8.60
C THR A 65 4.93 -8.41 -7.47
N LYS A 66 3.61 -8.37 -7.73
CA LYS A 66 2.59 -8.76 -6.75
C LYS A 66 2.56 -10.28 -6.55
N GLU A 67 2.59 -11.05 -7.63
CA GLU A 67 2.63 -12.51 -7.58
C GLU A 67 3.88 -13.01 -6.86
N ILE A 68 5.05 -12.47 -7.21
CA ILE A 68 6.32 -12.74 -6.52
C ILE A 68 6.17 -12.49 -5.00
N LYS A 69 5.64 -11.33 -4.59
CA LYS A 69 5.44 -11.01 -3.18
C LYS A 69 4.49 -11.98 -2.48
N THR A 70 3.43 -12.42 -3.15
CA THR A 70 2.49 -13.43 -2.63
C THR A 70 3.18 -14.78 -2.44
N ILE A 71 3.94 -15.27 -3.42
CA ILE A 71 4.68 -16.53 -3.31
C ILE A 71 5.64 -16.50 -2.12
N ILE A 72 6.40 -15.40 -1.97
CA ILE A 72 7.35 -15.24 -0.86
C ILE A 72 6.63 -15.26 0.49
N TYR A 73 5.50 -14.55 0.61
CA TYR A 73 4.70 -14.53 1.83
C TYR A 73 4.17 -15.93 2.20
N GLU A 74 3.64 -16.68 1.24
CA GLU A 74 3.14 -18.05 1.49
C GLU A 74 4.25 -19.02 1.90
N ILE A 75 5.46 -18.86 1.36
CA ILE A 75 6.62 -19.64 1.78
C ILE A 75 7.01 -19.26 3.21
N LEU A 76 7.15 -17.96 3.50
CA LEU A 76 7.51 -17.48 4.84
C LEU A 76 6.49 -17.90 5.88
N LYS A 77 5.19 -17.87 5.57
CA LYS A 77 4.11 -18.23 6.49
C LYS A 77 4.21 -19.69 6.96
N LYS A 78 4.69 -20.59 6.09
CA LYS A 78 4.94 -22.01 6.42
C LYS A 78 6.16 -22.21 7.30
N GLU A 79 7.16 -21.33 7.20
CA GLU A 79 8.42 -21.45 7.94
C GLU A 79 8.36 -20.71 9.29
N ASN A 80 7.85 -19.48 9.29
CA ASN A 80 7.75 -18.61 10.45
C ASN A 80 6.73 -17.49 10.21
N VAL A 81 5.60 -17.55 10.92
CA VAL A 81 4.50 -16.58 10.80
C VAL A 81 4.97 -15.14 11.10
N ASN A 82 5.82 -14.94 12.11
CA ASN A 82 6.32 -13.61 12.47
C ASN A 82 7.20 -13.00 11.35
N LEU A 83 8.02 -13.82 10.67
CA LEU A 83 8.79 -13.36 9.51
C LEU A 83 7.90 -13.07 8.31
N ALA A 84 6.84 -13.86 8.10
CA ALA A 84 5.85 -13.61 7.06
C ALA A 84 5.13 -12.28 7.29
N ASP A 85 4.69 -12.03 8.52
CA ASP A 85 4.05 -10.78 8.92
C ASP A 85 5.01 -9.60 8.77
N LYS A 86 6.28 -9.74 9.20
CA LYS A 86 7.31 -8.72 9.00
C LYS A 86 7.51 -8.41 7.51
N TYR A 87 7.59 -9.44 6.67
CA TYR A 87 7.73 -9.30 5.22
C TYR A 87 6.50 -8.61 4.60
N TYR A 88 5.29 -9.02 4.99
CA TYR A 88 4.04 -8.43 4.53
C TYR A 88 3.95 -6.95 4.92
N ASN A 89 4.22 -6.63 6.19
CA ASN A 89 4.16 -5.27 6.72
C ASN A 89 5.20 -4.34 6.10
N THR A 90 6.39 -4.86 5.75
CA THR A 90 7.45 -4.06 5.08
C THR A 90 7.13 -3.82 3.61
N ASN A 91 6.37 -4.74 2.98
CA ASN A 91 6.04 -4.68 1.56
C ASN A 91 4.64 -4.11 1.25
N THR A 92 3.90 -3.72 2.27
CA THR A 92 2.57 -3.11 2.17
C THR A 92 2.62 -1.65 2.57
N LEU A 93 1.71 -0.85 2.01
CA LEU A 93 1.57 0.55 2.41
C LEU A 93 1.23 0.61 3.91
N ARG A 94 1.91 1.49 4.64
CA ARG A 94 1.70 1.72 6.07
C ARG A 94 1.07 3.09 6.27
N VAL A 95 0.31 3.26 7.34
CA VAL A 95 -0.31 4.53 7.71
C VAL A 95 0.07 4.85 9.15
N ARG A 96 0.66 6.03 9.36
CA ARG A 96 0.82 6.63 10.69
C ARG A 96 -0.50 7.27 11.10
N THR A 97 -1.10 6.76 12.17
CA THR A 97 -2.34 7.29 12.73
C THR A 97 -2.08 8.54 13.57
N GLY A 98 -3.14 9.28 13.90
CA GLY A 98 -3.03 10.42 14.81
C GLY A 98 -2.63 10.07 16.25
N ARG A 99 -2.65 8.78 16.63
CA ARG A 99 -2.19 8.28 17.94
C ARG A 99 -0.72 7.84 17.93
N ASP A 100 0.01 8.26 16.90
CA ASP A 100 1.40 7.89 16.66
C ASP A 100 1.67 6.38 16.51
N THR A 101 0.62 5.61 16.17
CA THR A 101 0.75 4.19 15.84
C THR A 101 0.90 4.01 14.33
N ILE A 102 1.67 3.01 13.92
CA ILE A 102 1.78 2.63 12.51
C ILE A 102 0.95 1.38 12.24
N GLU A 103 -0.02 1.49 11.35
CA GLU A 103 -0.94 0.43 10.97
C GLU A 103 -0.80 0.07 9.47
N PRO A 104 -1.21 -1.13 9.05
CA PRO A 104 -1.36 -1.45 7.63
C PRO A 104 -2.39 -0.52 6.96
N PHE A 105 -2.12 -0.11 5.73
CA PHE A 105 -3.06 0.66 4.94
C PHE A 105 -4.29 -0.18 4.58
N ASP A 106 -5.46 0.38 4.87
CA ASP A 106 -6.74 -0.22 4.56
C ASP A 106 -7.55 0.72 3.67
N LYS A 107 -7.70 0.35 2.39
CA LYS A 107 -8.49 1.12 1.41
C LYS A 107 -9.98 1.19 1.77
N THR A 108 -10.50 0.25 2.54
CA THR A 108 -11.92 0.25 2.93
C THR A 108 -12.21 1.43 3.86
N LYS A 109 -11.25 1.85 4.68
CA LYS A 109 -11.34 3.08 5.49
C LYS A 109 -11.58 4.31 4.60
N ILE A 110 -10.91 4.41 3.44
CA ILE A 110 -11.14 5.50 2.48
C ILE A 110 -12.58 5.46 1.95
N ALA A 111 -13.03 4.29 1.47
CA ALA A 111 -14.37 4.15 0.92
C ALA A 111 -15.44 4.51 1.95
N ASN A 112 -15.30 4.01 3.19
CA ASN A 112 -16.22 4.28 4.28
C ASN A 112 -16.28 5.77 4.63
N THR A 113 -15.12 6.42 4.81
CA THR A 113 -15.05 7.85 5.11
C THR A 113 -15.62 8.69 3.96
N LEU A 114 -15.39 8.30 2.71
CA LEU A 114 -15.93 9.01 1.55
C LEU A 114 -17.46 8.90 1.48
N ILE A 115 -18.03 7.73 1.77
CA ILE A 115 -19.49 7.54 1.89
C ILE A 115 -20.03 8.42 3.01
N GLN A 116 -19.43 8.36 4.19
CA GLN A 116 -19.87 9.09 5.37
C GLN A 116 -19.86 10.62 5.15
N GLU A 117 -18.76 11.17 4.64
CA GLU A 117 -18.58 12.62 4.55
C GLU A 117 -19.26 13.24 3.31
N THR A 118 -19.50 12.46 2.25
CA THR A 118 -20.02 13.01 0.99
C THR A 118 -21.38 12.46 0.57
N GLN A 119 -21.86 11.41 1.25
CA GLN A 119 -23.08 10.65 0.94
C GLN A 119 -23.06 10.02 -0.46
N THR A 120 -21.86 9.71 -0.97
CA THR A 120 -21.71 9.05 -2.26
C THR A 120 -22.06 7.56 -2.19
N THR A 121 -22.29 6.93 -3.34
CA THR A 121 -22.62 5.51 -3.41
C THR A 121 -21.42 4.61 -3.07
N PRO A 122 -21.64 3.42 -2.47
CA PRO A 122 -20.56 2.47 -2.20
C PRO A 122 -19.78 2.07 -3.46
N LYS A 123 -20.46 1.97 -4.61
CA LYS A 123 -19.81 1.64 -5.89
C LYS A 123 -18.80 2.72 -6.28
N LEU A 124 -19.18 3.98 -6.22
CA LEU A 124 -18.30 5.10 -6.57
C LEU A 124 -17.18 5.27 -5.54
N ALA A 125 -17.49 5.13 -4.25
CA ALA A 125 -16.48 5.20 -3.20
C ALA A 125 -15.39 4.14 -3.35
N ASN A 126 -15.78 2.90 -3.64
CA ASN A 126 -14.83 1.81 -3.90
C ASN A 126 -14.00 2.05 -5.17
N LYS A 127 -14.59 2.63 -6.23
CA LYS A 127 -13.85 3.01 -7.43
C LYS A 127 -12.72 3.99 -7.08
N ILE A 128 -13.06 5.09 -6.40
CA ILE A 128 -12.09 6.13 -5.98
C ILE A 128 -11.04 5.55 -5.03
N ALA A 129 -11.44 4.75 -4.03
CA ALA A 129 -10.50 4.13 -3.10
C ALA A 129 -9.48 3.20 -3.80
N ASN A 130 -9.89 2.49 -4.86
CA ASN A 130 -8.98 1.68 -5.66
C ASN A 130 -8.01 2.52 -6.49
N GLU A 131 -8.45 3.62 -7.07
CA GLU A 131 -7.59 4.57 -7.80
C GLU A 131 -6.57 5.22 -6.87
N VAL A 132 -7.01 5.67 -5.69
CA VAL A 132 -6.14 6.22 -4.64
C VAL A 132 -5.10 5.20 -4.20
N TYR A 133 -5.51 3.94 -3.95
CA TYR A 133 -4.58 2.88 -3.57
C TYR A 133 -3.49 2.63 -4.62
N LYS A 134 -3.86 2.61 -5.91
CA LYS A 134 -2.90 2.44 -7.01
C LYS A 134 -1.85 3.56 -7.01
N GLU A 135 -2.28 4.79 -6.72
CA GLU A 135 -1.41 5.95 -6.79
C GLU A 135 -0.51 6.11 -5.58
N LEU A 136 -1.05 5.86 -4.38
CA LEU A 136 -0.26 5.83 -3.16
C LEU A 136 0.85 4.78 -3.21
N LYS A 137 0.64 3.66 -3.91
CA LYS A 137 1.64 2.61 -4.09
C LYS A 137 2.87 3.07 -4.88
N LYS A 138 2.76 4.15 -5.64
CA LYS A 138 3.86 4.70 -6.46
C LYS A 138 4.74 5.70 -5.70
N LEU A 139 4.31 6.19 -4.54
CA LEU A 139 4.96 7.30 -3.84
C LEU A 139 6.22 6.92 -3.05
N GLU A 140 6.56 5.63 -2.95
CA GLU A 140 7.75 5.11 -2.24
C GLU A 140 7.97 5.70 -0.83
N LEU A 141 6.88 6.00 -0.11
CA LEU A 141 6.93 6.56 1.25
C LEU A 141 7.05 5.46 2.31
N ASP A 142 7.87 5.69 3.34
CA ASP A 142 8.00 4.80 4.51
C ASP A 142 6.66 4.55 5.22
N TYR A 143 5.85 5.60 5.30
CA TYR A 143 4.47 5.55 5.77
C TYR A 143 3.68 6.73 5.21
N LEU A 144 2.38 6.50 5.04
CA LEU A 144 1.39 7.50 4.68
C LEU A 144 0.83 8.16 5.94
N THR A 145 0.36 9.39 5.81
CA THR A 145 -0.38 10.08 6.86
C THR A 145 -1.81 10.33 6.40
N ALA A 146 -2.73 10.52 7.35
CA ALA A 146 -4.12 10.83 7.01
C ALA A 146 -4.27 12.07 6.10
N PRO A 147 -3.48 13.16 6.27
CA PRO A 147 -3.45 14.26 5.30
C PRO A 147 -3.05 13.84 3.88
N ILE A 148 -1.97 13.06 3.71
CA ILE A 148 -1.53 12.60 2.38
C ILE A 148 -2.63 11.79 1.69
N ILE A 149 -3.27 10.88 2.43
CA ILE A 149 -4.36 10.07 1.90
C ILE A 149 -5.55 10.97 1.49
N ARG A 150 -5.89 11.96 2.32
CA ARG A 150 -6.98 12.92 2.05
C ARG A 150 -6.74 13.70 0.75
N GLU A 151 -5.54 14.24 0.58
CA GLU A 151 -5.19 14.99 -0.63
C GLU A 151 -5.19 14.11 -1.87
N MET A 152 -4.73 12.85 -1.76
CA MET A 152 -4.82 11.90 -2.86
C MET A 152 -6.27 11.60 -3.25
N VAL A 153 -7.19 11.49 -2.27
CA VAL A 153 -8.62 11.31 -2.56
C VAL A 153 -9.20 12.55 -3.25
N ASN A 154 -8.91 13.77 -2.77
CA ASN A 154 -9.36 15.01 -3.40
C ASN A 154 -8.85 15.13 -4.85
N THR A 155 -7.61 14.72 -5.09
CA THR A 155 -7.02 14.64 -6.42
C THR A 155 -7.82 13.70 -7.31
N LYS A 156 -8.08 12.46 -6.87
CA LYS A 156 -8.86 11.49 -7.66
C LYS A 156 -10.33 11.89 -7.87
N LEU A 157 -10.94 12.57 -6.91
CA LEU A 157 -12.28 13.16 -7.11
C LEU A 157 -12.25 14.23 -8.21
N THR A 158 -11.21 15.07 -8.24
CA THR A 158 -11.04 16.11 -9.27
C THR A 158 -10.78 15.51 -10.64
N GLU A 159 -9.89 14.52 -10.75
CA GLU A 159 -9.61 13.80 -12.01
C GLU A 159 -10.86 13.13 -12.60
N ASN A 160 -11.80 12.67 -11.75
CA ASN A 160 -13.06 12.08 -12.18
C ASN A 160 -14.18 13.13 -12.42
N GLY A 161 -13.90 14.44 -12.32
CA GLY A 161 -14.90 15.50 -12.49
C GLY A 161 -15.93 15.61 -11.34
N LEU A 162 -15.64 15.01 -10.18
CA LEU A 162 -16.56 14.91 -9.05
C LEU A 162 -16.42 16.11 -8.09
N GLU A 163 -16.52 17.32 -8.62
CA GLU A 163 -16.25 18.55 -7.86
C GLU A 163 -17.18 18.76 -6.66
N SER A 164 -18.43 18.32 -6.75
CA SER A 164 -19.39 18.40 -5.64
C SER A 164 -18.95 17.51 -4.47
N LEU A 165 -18.48 16.30 -4.75
CA LEU A 165 -17.94 15.40 -3.74
C LEU A 165 -16.62 15.92 -3.17
N ARG A 166 -15.73 16.44 -4.04
CA ARG A 166 -14.46 17.06 -3.61
C ARG A 166 -14.72 18.19 -2.61
N ARG A 167 -15.66 19.10 -2.92
CA ARG A 167 -16.03 20.21 -2.03
C ARG A 167 -16.47 19.72 -0.64
N LYS A 168 -17.31 18.68 -0.58
CA LYS A 168 -17.73 18.07 0.69
C LYS A 168 -16.58 17.40 1.45
N TYR A 169 -15.64 16.79 0.74
CA TYR A 169 -14.54 16.02 1.30
C TYR A 169 -13.32 16.87 1.72
N THR A 170 -13.22 18.09 1.19
CA THR A 170 -12.15 19.06 1.49
C THR A 170 -12.17 19.47 2.96
N ARG A 171 -11.00 19.71 3.55
CA ARG A 171 -10.87 20.21 4.93
C ARG A 171 -10.59 21.72 4.93
N LEU A 172 -11.19 22.43 5.87
CA LEU A 172 -10.94 23.85 6.15
C LEU A 172 -10.49 23.99 7.61
N GLY A 173 -9.34 23.41 7.96
CA GLY A 173 -8.89 23.23 9.36
C GLY A 173 -9.52 22.01 10.06
N MET A 174 -10.75 21.63 9.69
CA MET A 174 -11.41 20.37 10.05
C MET A 174 -12.29 19.87 8.88
N PRO A 175 -12.76 18.61 8.86
CA PRO A 175 -13.66 18.13 7.80
C PRO A 175 -14.94 18.97 7.72
N VAL A 176 -15.36 19.38 6.50
CA VAL A 176 -16.60 20.16 6.30
C VAL A 176 -17.81 19.44 6.89
N TYR A 177 -17.87 18.11 6.73
CA TYR A 177 -18.87 17.26 7.38
C TYR A 177 -18.96 17.49 8.90
N ASN A 178 -17.81 17.61 9.58
CA ASN A 178 -17.77 17.85 11.02
C ASN A 178 -18.27 19.26 11.37
N ILE A 179 -18.04 20.27 10.52
CA ILE A 179 -18.53 21.63 10.71
C ILE A 179 -20.06 21.65 10.59
N THR A 180 -20.60 21.02 9.55
CA THR A 180 -22.05 20.89 9.36
C THR A 180 -22.71 20.21 10.56
N ASN A 181 -22.15 19.08 11.00
CA ASN A 181 -22.65 18.40 12.19
C ASN A 181 -22.55 19.26 13.46
N LEU A 182 -21.48 20.05 13.63
CA LEU A 182 -21.33 20.93 14.80
C LEU A 182 -22.42 22.02 14.83
N ILE A 183 -22.73 22.61 13.68
CA ILE A 183 -23.79 23.62 13.53
C ILE A 183 -25.16 22.99 13.79
N GLU A 184 -25.42 21.79 13.24
CA GLU A 184 -26.72 21.12 13.31
C GLU A 184 -27.01 20.46 14.67
N SER A 185 -25.99 19.92 15.35
CA SER A 185 -26.16 19.17 16.60
C SER A 185 -25.90 19.98 17.88
N GLY A 186 -25.42 21.23 17.77
CA GLY A 186 -25.28 22.16 18.89
C GLY A 186 -24.34 21.73 20.03
N ASN A 187 -23.55 20.66 19.85
CA ASN A 187 -22.82 20.05 20.96
C ASN A 187 -21.42 20.67 21.15
N LYS A 188 -21.16 21.21 22.35
CA LYS A 188 -19.99 22.03 22.72
C LYS A 188 -18.77 21.23 23.22
N ASP A 189 -18.76 19.91 23.07
CA ASP A 189 -17.71 19.07 23.70
C ASP A 189 -16.42 18.91 22.91
N ASN A 190 -16.24 19.63 21.79
CA ASN A 190 -14.99 19.65 21.02
C ASN A 190 -14.26 21.01 21.05
N ALA A 191 -14.42 21.79 22.13
CA ALA A 191 -13.70 23.05 22.30
C ALA A 191 -12.16 22.89 22.43
N ASN A 192 -11.65 21.66 22.57
CA ASN A 192 -10.21 21.37 22.67
C ASN A 192 -9.47 21.23 21.32
N MET A 193 -10.10 21.52 20.18
CA MET A 193 -9.42 21.51 18.86
C MET A 193 -9.06 22.90 18.31
N MET A 194 -9.27 23.98 19.08
CA MET A 194 -8.83 25.33 18.71
C MET A 194 -7.58 25.72 19.49
N HIS A 195 -6.48 25.01 19.25
CA HIS A 195 -5.17 25.63 19.40
C HIS A 195 -4.77 26.17 18.04
N ASN A 196 -4.97 27.48 17.87
CA ASN A 196 -4.30 28.24 16.83
C ASN A 196 -2.86 28.41 17.31
N PRO A 197 -1.83 27.82 16.66
CA PRO A 197 -0.45 28.08 17.05
C PRO A 197 0.01 29.48 16.61
N GLU A 198 -0.78 30.15 15.78
CA GLU A 198 -0.56 31.51 15.34
C GLU A 198 -1.88 32.27 15.47
N THR A 199 -1.90 33.55 15.14
CA THR A 199 -3.14 34.32 14.97
C THR A 199 -3.96 33.77 13.80
#